data_AF-A0A3N5E4U0-F1
#
_entry.id   AF-A0A3N5E4U0-F1
#
_cell.length_a   1.000
_cell.length_b   1.000
_cell.length_c   1.000
_cell.angle_alpha   90.00
_cell.angle_beta   90.00
_cell.angle_gamma   90.00
#
_symmetry.space_group_name_H-M   'P 1'
#
loop_
_entity.id
_entity.type
_entity.pdbx_description
1 polymer ?
#
loop_
_entity_poly.entity_id
_entity_poly.type
_entity_poly.pdbx_seq_one_letter_code
_entity_poly.pdbx_strand_id
1 'polypeptide(L)'
;MSYQSKIRISIGWIYPIGVLTSYIIALVEIVIREYLIKKGYEIIITPYFAISLVGLFFIVFGVIQWFRYKNWIYPILGILMGVTTFFASFSFSGHSAIFKAIYLVCFIVTILFVVINWQSFYCHERFEINSRRLFRLASERICQTSEGFTERLYSAGKVECGKDELLGFARILHSYYVARPFYYENYIALAFSMNTSILAIKEVTEVSHIILDYNGNIRVKISEKDYRDYKERLSFDQLCSSMANIFIRFLDYYQKGLESRIVTELKSAK
;
A
#
# COMPACT_ATOMS: atom_id res chain seq x y z
N MET A 1 -12.28 -0.24 28.65
CA MET A 1 -11.39 -1.10 27.84
C MET A 1 -11.11 -0.37 26.53
N SER A 2 -9.85 -0.03 26.23
CA SER A 2 -9.48 0.51 24.91
C SER A 2 -9.69 -0.60 23.89
N TYR A 3 -10.47 -0.30 22.86
CA TYR A 3 -10.84 -1.26 21.83
C TYR A 3 -9.87 -1.14 20.66
N GLN A 4 -9.18 -2.23 20.32
CA GLN A 4 -8.28 -2.27 19.18
C GLN A 4 -9.04 -2.74 17.94
N SER A 5 -9.44 -1.80 17.08
CA SER A 5 -10.13 -2.14 15.84
C SER A 5 -9.20 -2.92 14.91
N LYS A 6 -9.67 -4.06 14.38
CA LYS A 6 -8.86 -4.85 13.44
C LYS A 6 -8.95 -4.26 12.03
N ILE A 7 -7.88 -3.66 11.53
CA ILE A 7 -7.76 -3.24 10.12
C ILE A 7 -7.40 -4.47 9.26
N ARG A 8 -7.94 -4.56 8.03
CA ARG A 8 -7.55 -5.64 7.08
C ARG A 8 -6.05 -5.62 6.81
N ILE A 9 -5.44 -6.81 6.76
CA ILE A 9 -4.00 -7.00 6.52
C ILE A 9 -3.65 -6.48 5.11
N SER A 10 -2.42 -5.97 4.93
CA SER A 10 -1.97 -5.53 3.60
C SER A 10 -1.91 -6.70 2.63
N ILE A 11 -2.18 -6.41 1.35
CA ILE A 11 -2.25 -7.43 0.30
C ILE A 11 -0.89 -8.13 0.11
N GLY A 12 0.21 -7.48 0.54
CA GLY A 12 1.57 -8.00 0.48
C GLY A 12 1.77 -9.35 1.17
N TRP A 13 0.93 -9.71 2.15
CA TRP A 13 1.00 -11.00 2.85
C TRP A 13 0.56 -12.20 2.01
N ILE A 14 -0.09 -11.97 0.87
CA ILE A 14 -0.52 -13.03 -0.05
C ILE A 14 0.68 -13.56 -0.86
N TYR A 15 1.72 -12.73 -1.10
CA TYR A 15 2.88 -13.14 -1.90
C TYR A 15 3.67 -14.31 -1.29
N PRO A 16 4.07 -14.29 0.00
CA PRO A 16 4.81 -15.41 0.57
C PRO A 16 4.01 -16.71 0.53
N ILE A 17 2.70 -16.63 0.75
CA ILE A 17 1.81 -17.79 0.68
C ILE A 17 1.79 -18.34 -0.75
N GLY A 18 1.50 -17.50 -1.74
CA GLY A 18 1.44 -17.91 -3.15
C GLY A 18 2.77 -18.45 -3.69
N VAL A 19 3.89 -17.88 -3.27
CA VAL A 19 5.24 -18.35 -3.61
C VAL A 19 5.54 -19.70 -2.92
N LEU A 20 5.17 -19.87 -1.65
CA LEU A 20 5.36 -21.14 -0.95
C LEU A 20 4.54 -22.26 -1.60
N THR A 21 3.24 -22.03 -1.86
CA THR A 21 2.39 -23.04 -2.52
C THR A 21 2.93 -23.41 -3.89
N SER A 22 3.49 -22.45 -4.63
CA SER A 22 4.02 -22.76 -5.94
C SER A 22 5.30 -23.59 -5.92
N TYR A 23 6.20 -23.36 -4.95
CA TYR A 23 7.35 -24.22 -4.75
C TYR A 23 6.94 -25.66 -4.42
N ILE A 24 5.90 -25.84 -3.58
CA ILE A 24 5.36 -27.16 -3.26
C ILE A 24 4.83 -27.84 -4.52
N ILE A 25 4.04 -27.14 -5.34
CA ILE A 25 3.48 -27.69 -6.58
C ILE A 25 4.62 -28.02 -7.58
N ALA A 26 5.64 -27.18 -7.68
CA ALA A 26 6.79 -27.42 -8.54
C ALA A 26 7.58 -28.67 -8.12
N LEU A 27 7.80 -28.89 -6.82
CA LEU A 27 8.45 -30.11 -6.32
C LEU A 27 7.63 -31.37 -6.65
N VAL A 28 6.31 -31.30 -6.47
CA VAL A 28 5.40 -32.39 -6.85
C VAL A 28 5.49 -32.67 -8.36
N GLU A 29 5.49 -31.63 -9.19
CA GLU A 29 5.63 -31.77 -10.65
C GLU A 29 6.96 -32.41 -11.04
N ILE A 30 8.07 -32.06 -10.38
CA ILE A 30 9.38 -32.68 -10.62
C ILE A 30 9.33 -34.20 -10.35
N VAL A 31 8.79 -34.62 -9.20
CA VAL A 31 8.69 -36.04 -8.83
C VAL A 31 7.81 -36.81 -9.82
N ILE A 32 6.68 -36.23 -10.23
CA ILE A 32 5.78 -36.84 -11.23
C ILE A 32 6.50 -37.00 -12.58
N ARG A 33 7.24 -35.98 -13.01
CA ARG A 33 8.01 -36.04 -14.27
C ARG A 33 9.08 -37.10 -14.22
N GLU A 34 9.84 -37.22 -13.13
CA GLU A 34 10.84 -38.28 -12.98
C GLU A 34 10.21 -39.68 -13.07
N TYR A 35 9.06 -39.88 -12.43
CA TYR A 35 8.33 -41.14 -12.50
C TYR A 35 7.84 -41.46 -13.91
N LEU A 36 7.31 -40.47 -14.63
CA LEU A 36 6.83 -40.64 -16.00
C LEU A 36 7.98 -40.87 -17.00
N ILE A 37 9.12 -40.19 -16.83
CA ILE A 37 10.32 -40.43 -17.63
C ILE A 37 10.84 -41.85 -17.42
N LYS A 38 10.88 -42.35 -16.17
CA LYS A 38 11.24 -43.75 -15.86
C LYS A 38 10.29 -44.76 -16.52
N LYS A 39 9.03 -44.39 -16.75
CA LYS A 39 8.04 -45.21 -17.48
C LYS A 39 8.13 -45.09 -19.01
N GLY A 40 9.06 -44.30 -19.54
CA GLY A 40 9.29 -44.15 -20.98
C GLY A 40 8.44 -43.05 -21.65
N TYR A 41 7.80 -42.16 -20.89
CA TYR A 41 7.11 -41.01 -21.48
C TYR A 41 8.10 -39.87 -21.82
N GLU A 42 8.10 -39.39 -23.06
CA GLU A 42 8.94 -38.28 -23.51
C GLU A 42 8.38 -36.90 -23.11
N ILE A 43 8.58 -36.54 -21.84
CA ILE A 43 8.02 -35.29 -21.25
C ILE A 43 9.09 -34.18 -21.14
N ILE A 44 10.32 -34.44 -21.60
CA ILE A 44 11.50 -33.57 -21.43
C ILE A 44 11.29 -32.16 -22.02
N ILE A 45 10.56 -32.08 -23.15
CA ILE A 45 10.33 -30.84 -23.92
C ILE A 45 9.03 -30.14 -23.46
N THR A 46 8.35 -30.60 -22.40
CA THR A 46 7.13 -29.91 -21.94
C THR A 46 7.47 -28.90 -20.83
N PRO A 47 7.03 -27.63 -20.94
CA PRO A 47 7.28 -26.63 -19.92
C PRO A 47 6.63 -27.02 -18.59
N TYR A 48 7.21 -26.57 -17.48
CA TYR A 48 6.66 -26.80 -16.15
C TYR A 48 5.36 -26.02 -15.97
N PHE A 49 4.25 -26.74 -15.79
CA PHE A 49 2.92 -26.17 -15.65
C PHE A 49 2.81 -25.37 -14.35
N ALA A 50 3.40 -25.85 -13.26
CA ALA A 50 3.41 -25.17 -11.98
C ALA A 50 4.03 -23.78 -12.11
N ILE A 51 5.18 -23.68 -12.78
CA ILE A 51 5.90 -22.40 -12.99
C ILE A 51 5.08 -21.45 -13.86
N SER A 52 4.41 -21.96 -14.89
CA SER A 52 3.52 -21.14 -15.73
C SER A 52 2.33 -20.57 -14.94
N LEU A 53 1.76 -21.37 -14.03
CA LEU A 53 0.68 -20.93 -13.14
C LEU A 53 1.13 -19.81 -12.19
N VAL A 54 2.38 -19.88 -11.69
CA VAL A 54 2.98 -18.77 -10.91
C VAL A 54 3.10 -17.51 -11.73
N GLY A 55 3.53 -17.64 -12.99
CA GLY A 55 3.59 -16.49 -13.90
C GLY A 55 2.23 -15.80 -14.02
N LEU A 56 1.16 -16.59 -14.23
CA LEU A 56 -0.21 -16.08 -14.28
C LEU A 56 -0.64 -15.42 -12.97
N PHE A 57 -0.29 -16.03 -11.82
CA PHE A 57 -0.57 -15.46 -10.50
C PHE A 57 0.02 -14.04 -10.36
N PHE A 58 1.28 -13.83 -10.76
CA PHE A 58 1.90 -12.50 -10.70
C PHE A 58 1.19 -11.46 -11.58
N ILE A 59 0.74 -11.85 -12.77
CA ILE A 59 0.00 -10.96 -13.68
C ILE A 59 -1.34 -10.56 -13.05
N VAL A 60 -2.13 -11.55 -12.62
CA VAL A 60 -3.44 -11.32 -12.00
C VAL A 60 -3.28 -10.45 -10.76
N PHE A 61 -2.27 -10.71 -9.94
CA PHE A 61 -2.03 -9.94 -8.74
C PHE A 61 -1.59 -8.49 -9.02
N GLY A 62 -0.77 -8.27 -10.06
CA GLY A 62 -0.42 -6.93 -10.53
C GLY A 62 -1.65 -6.13 -10.98
N VAL A 63 -2.60 -6.78 -11.66
CA VAL A 63 -3.88 -6.16 -12.05
C VAL A 63 -4.75 -5.86 -10.82
N ILE A 64 -4.86 -6.78 -9.87
CA ILE A 64 -5.60 -6.56 -8.61
C ILE A 64 -5.00 -5.37 -7.84
N GLN A 65 -3.67 -5.30 -7.75
CA GLN A 65 -2.96 -4.18 -7.11
C GLN A 65 -3.18 -2.86 -7.85
N TRP A 66 -3.28 -2.88 -9.18
CA TRP A 66 -3.63 -1.68 -9.95
C TRP A 66 -5.01 -1.14 -9.54
N PHE A 67 -6.04 -2.00 -9.48
CA PHE A 67 -7.38 -1.59 -9.08
C PHE A 67 -7.44 -1.08 -7.64
N ARG A 68 -6.64 -1.67 -6.75
CA ARG A 68 -6.53 -1.22 -5.35
C ARG A 68 -5.82 0.13 -5.25
N TYR A 69 -4.55 0.16 -5.65
CA TYR A 69 -3.64 1.28 -5.38
C TYR A 69 -3.68 2.39 -6.42
N LYS A 70 -4.32 2.17 -7.57
CA LYS A 70 -4.30 3.06 -8.77
C LYS A 70 -2.90 3.40 -9.29
N ASN A 71 -1.88 2.64 -8.90
CA ASN A 71 -0.50 2.87 -9.31
C ASN A 71 -0.12 1.95 -10.47
N TRP A 72 0.26 2.52 -11.61
CA TRP A 72 0.60 1.81 -12.86
C TRP A 72 1.88 0.96 -12.76
N ILE A 73 2.71 1.21 -11.76
CA ILE A 73 3.96 0.46 -11.56
C ILE A 73 3.68 -1.01 -11.20
N TYR A 74 2.64 -1.28 -10.41
CA TYR A 74 2.27 -2.64 -9.98
C TYR A 74 1.83 -3.58 -11.11
N PRO A 75 0.91 -3.19 -12.03
CA PRO A 75 0.53 -4.07 -13.13
C PRO A 75 1.69 -4.34 -14.07
N ILE A 76 2.56 -3.36 -14.33
CA ILE A 76 3.76 -3.58 -15.16
C ILE A 76 4.74 -4.51 -14.47
N LEU A 77 5.01 -4.32 -13.18
CA LEU A 77 5.85 -5.24 -12.42
C LEU A 77 5.26 -6.66 -12.43
N GLY A 78 3.95 -6.80 -12.25
CA GLY A 78 3.24 -8.08 -12.31
C GLY A 78 3.37 -8.77 -13.67
N ILE A 79 3.26 -8.00 -14.78
CA ILE A 79 3.48 -8.51 -16.14
C ILE A 79 4.94 -8.92 -16.34
N LEU A 80 5.90 -8.08 -15.97
CA LEU A 80 7.33 -8.38 -16.11
C LEU A 80 7.72 -9.64 -15.32
N MET A 81 7.30 -9.73 -14.06
CA MET A 81 7.52 -10.92 -13.22
C MET A 81 6.83 -12.14 -13.79
N GLY A 82 5.58 -11.99 -14.25
CA GLY A 82 4.80 -13.07 -14.82
C GLY A 82 5.41 -13.65 -16.09
N VAL A 83 5.80 -12.78 -17.03
CA VAL A 83 6.45 -13.15 -18.29
C VAL A 83 7.83 -13.76 -18.03
N THR A 84 8.63 -13.18 -17.13
CA THR A 84 9.94 -13.74 -16.75
C THR A 84 9.79 -15.15 -16.16
N THR A 85 8.79 -15.35 -15.29
CA THR A 85 8.49 -16.65 -14.68
C THR A 85 8.00 -17.65 -15.73
N PHE A 86 7.13 -17.23 -16.65
CA PHE A 86 6.67 -18.06 -17.75
C PHE A 86 7.84 -18.55 -18.61
N PHE A 87 8.75 -17.66 -19.03
CA PHE A 87 9.93 -18.05 -19.79
C PHE A 87 10.93 -18.90 -19.00
N ALA A 88 10.99 -18.76 -17.67
CA ALA A 88 11.78 -19.65 -16.83
C ALA A 88 11.34 -21.11 -16.99
N SER A 89 10.03 -21.38 -17.14
CA SER A 89 9.50 -22.74 -17.33
C SER A 89 10.06 -23.44 -18.58
N PHE A 90 10.34 -22.69 -19.64
CA PHE A 90 10.93 -23.19 -20.89
C PHE A 90 12.45 -23.37 -20.76
N SER A 91 13.12 -22.49 -20.02
CA SER A 91 14.57 -22.56 -19.77
C SER A 91 14.98 -23.90 -19.12
N PHE A 92 14.15 -24.42 -18.22
CA PHE A 92 14.37 -25.71 -17.55
C PHE A 92 13.99 -26.93 -18.39
N SER A 93 13.23 -26.77 -19.48
CA SER A 93 12.67 -27.87 -20.28
C SER A 93 13.53 -28.21 -21.52
N GLY A 94 14.85 -28.00 -21.47
CA GLY A 94 15.75 -28.38 -22.57
C GLY A 94 15.48 -27.68 -23.91
N HIS A 95 14.70 -26.60 -23.93
CA HIS A 95 14.37 -25.85 -25.14
C HIS A 95 15.58 -25.07 -25.68
N SER A 96 15.44 -24.57 -26.92
CA SER A 96 16.48 -23.87 -27.68
C SER A 96 17.10 -22.69 -26.92
N ALA A 97 18.34 -22.34 -27.30
CA ALA A 97 19.10 -21.22 -26.72
C ALA A 97 18.34 -19.87 -26.76
N ILE A 98 17.41 -19.73 -27.71
CA ILE A 98 16.55 -18.54 -27.87
C ILE A 98 15.70 -18.29 -26.62
N PHE A 99 15.06 -19.32 -26.05
CA PHE A 99 14.23 -19.15 -24.85
C PHE A 99 15.05 -18.74 -23.62
N LYS A 100 16.28 -19.25 -23.51
CA LYS A 100 17.23 -18.86 -22.45
C LYS A 100 17.65 -17.40 -22.59
N ALA A 101 17.91 -16.94 -23.81
CA ALA A 101 18.23 -15.55 -24.09
C ALA A 101 17.06 -14.61 -23.79
N ILE A 102 15.83 -14.96 -24.20
CA ILE A 102 14.62 -14.18 -23.89
C ILE A 102 14.42 -14.09 -22.37
N TYR A 103 14.52 -15.20 -21.64
CA TYR A 103 14.45 -15.20 -20.19
C TYR A 103 15.46 -14.24 -19.56
N LEU A 104 16.73 -14.27 -20.00
CA LEU A 104 17.78 -13.40 -19.49
C LEU A 104 17.48 -11.92 -19.76
N VAL A 105 17.00 -11.58 -20.96
CA VAL A 105 16.58 -10.21 -21.29
C VAL A 105 15.42 -9.76 -20.39
N CYS A 106 14.37 -10.58 -20.25
CA CYS A 106 13.24 -10.27 -19.38
C CYS A 106 13.67 -10.09 -17.92
N PHE A 107 14.60 -10.91 -17.44
CA PHE A 107 15.16 -10.81 -16.09
C PHE A 107 15.92 -9.50 -15.88
N ILE A 108 16.79 -9.10 -16.81
CA ILE A 108 17.52 -7.82 -16.76
C ILE A 108 16.54 -6.65 -16.78
N VAL A 109 15.55 -6.66 -17.68
CA VAL A 109 14.53 -5.60 -17.77
C VAL A 109 13.74 -5.48 -16.47
N THR A 110 13.40 -6.61 -15.84
CA THR A 110 12.70 -6.63 -14.55
C THR A 110 13.54 -6.00 -13.45
N ILE A 111 14.82 -6.35 -13.34
CA ILE A 111 15.75 -5.73 -12.37
C ILE A 111 15.86 -4.22 -12.62
N LEU A 112 16.08 -3.82 -13.87
CA LEU A 112 16.22 -2.42 -14.23
C LEU A 112 14.94 -1.63 -13.88
N PHE A 113 13.77 -2.21 -14.16
CA PHE A 113 12.48 -1.61 -13.80
C PHE A 113 12.34 -1.40 -12.28
N VAL A 114 12.73 -2.39 -11.48
CA VAL A 114 12.71 -2.31 -10.01
C VAL A 114 13.66 -1.23 -9.51
N VAL A 115 14.89 -1.17 -10.03
CA VAL A 115 15.90 -0.18 -9.63
C VAL A 115 15.44 1.24 -9.97
N ILE A 116 14.94 1.46 -11.19
CA ILE A 116 14.44 2.79 -11.62
C ILE A 116 13.25 3.25 -10.77
N ASN A 117 12.34 2.33 -10.42
CA ASN A 117 11.14 2.66 -9.66
C ASN A 117 11.28 2.49 -8.14
N TRP A 118 12.49 2.21 -7.63
CA TRP A 118 12.74 1.91 -6.22
C TRP A 118 12.19 2.99 -5.28
N GLN A 119 12.41 4.26 -5.62
CA GLN A 119 11.92 5.38 -4.82
C GLN A 119 10.39 5.40 -4.71
N SER A 120 9.68 5.04 -5.78
CA SER A 120 8.22 5.00 -5.79
C SER A 120 7.71 3.88 -4.89
N PHE A 121 8.32 2.69 -4.94
CA PHE A 121 7.99 1.58 -4.04
C PHE A 121 8.23 1.94 -2.59
N TYR A 122 9.41 2.48 -2.28
CA TYR A 122 9.80 2.86 -0.93
C TYR A 122 8.85 3.91 -0.35
N CYS A 123 8.57 4.98 -1.10
CA CYS A 123 7.65 6.03 -0.67
C CYS A 123 6.23 5.48 -0.46
N HIS A 124 5.72 4.66 -1.39
CA HIS A 124 4.38 4.08 -1.29
C HIS A 124 4.24 3.22 -0.02
N GLU A 125 5.17 2.31 0.21
CA GLU A 125 5.13 1.41 1.37
C GLU A 125 5.20 2.19 2.69
N ARG A 126 6.09 3.20 2.77
CA ARG A 126 6.20 4.06 3.96
C ARG A 126 4.90 4.82 4.25
N PHE A 127 4.30 5.43 3.25
CA PHE A 127 3.03 6.14 3.40
C PHE A 127 1.88 5.19 3.76
N GLU A 128 1.80 4.00 3.15
CA GLU A 128 0.76 3.03 3.46
C GLU A 128 0.85 2.55 4.92
N ILE A 129 2.05 2.17 5.37
CA ILE A 129 2.29 1.69 6.74
C ILE A 129 1.95 2.78 7.77
N ASN A 130 2.38 4.02 7.53
CA ASN A 130 2.09 5.12 8.44
C ASN A 130 0.62 5.53 8.40
N SER A 131 -0.03 5.49 7.24
CA SER A 131 -1.49 5.71 7.15
C SER A 131 -2.25 4.66 7.95
N ARG A 132 -1.88 3.37 7.85
CA ARG A 132 -2.48 2.30 8.66
C ARG A 132 -2.29 2.54 10.16
N ARG A 133 -1.10 2.96 10.59
CA ARG A 133 -0.81 3.33 11.98
C ARG A 133 -1.66 4.51 12.44
N LEU A 134 -1.78 5.53 11.60
CA LEU A 134 -2.60 6.72 11.85
C LEU A 134 -4.07 6.34 12.04
N PHE A 135 -4.63 5.50 11.17
CA PHE A 135 -6.00 5.00 11.31
C PHE A 135 -6.19 4.14 12.57
N ARG A 136 -5.22 3.28 12.93
CA ARG A 136 -5.26 2.54 14.21
C ARG A 136 -5.25 3.47 15.42
N LEU A 137 -4.36 4.46 15.42
CA LEU A 137 -4.29 5.46 16.49
C LEU A 137 -5.60 6.23 16.62
N ALA A 138 -6.24 6.55 15.49
CA ALA A 138 -7.54 7.20 15.47
C ALA A 138 -8.65 6.31 16.05
N SER A 139 -8.59 4.99 15.84
CA SER A 139 -9.65 4.08 16.27
C SER A 139 -9.55 3.59 17.72
N GLU A 140 -8.40 3.71 18.38
CA GLU A 140 -8.17 3.24 19.77
C GLU A 140 -9.16 3.79 20.82
N ARG A 141 -9.78 4.95 20.53
CA ARG A 141 -10.67 5.68 21.44
C ARG A 141 -12.13 5.72 20.98
N ILE A 142 -12.50 4.93 19.97
CA ILE A 142 -13.83 4.98 19.34
C ILE A 142 -14.69 3.83 19.83
N CYS A 143 -15.96 4.12 20.13
CA CYS A 143 -16.94 3.09 20.45
C CYS A 143 -17.58 2.54 19.17
N GLN A 144 -17.88 1.24 19.14
CA GLN A 144 -18.70 0.67 18.07
C GLN A 144 -20.09 1.32 18.09
N THR A 145 -20.61 1.64 16.90
CA THR A 145 -21.97 2.20 16.78
C THR A 145 -22.64 1.66 15.52
N SER A 146 -23.96 1.82 15.46
CA SER A 146 -24.77 1.52 14.27
C SER A 146 -24.75 2.63 13.22
N GLU A 147 -24.14 3.79 13.52
CA GLU A 147 -24.07 4.92 12.60
C GLU A 147 -23.19 4.58 11.39
N GLY A 148 -23.73 4.82 10.20
CA GLY A 148 -23.08 4.50 8.93
C GLY A 148 -22.05 5.54 8.50
N PHE A 149 -21.29 5.18 7.47
CA PHE A 149 -20.38 6.08 6.77
C PHE A 149 -21.12 7.27 6.13
N THR A 150 -20.51 8.45 6.14
CA THR A 150 -20.95 9.62 5.37
C THR A 150 -19.76 10.24 4.65
N GLU A 151 -19.89 10.72 3.41
CA GLU A 151 -18.74 11.29 2.68
C GLU A 151 -18.44 12.76 3.04
N ARG A 152 -19.09 13.29 4.08
CA ARG A 152 -19.05 14.71 4.42
C ARG A 152 -17.70 15.13 5.03
N LEU A 153 -17.33 16.39 4.80
CA LEU A 153 -16.25 17.05 5.53
C LEU A 153 -16.69 17.30 6.98
N TYR A 154 -15.89 16.81 7.92
CA TYR A 154 -16.11 17.02 9.35
C TYR A 154 -15.31 18.23 9.82
N SER A 155 -15.97 19.22 10.43
CA SER A 155 -15.30 20.37 11.03
C SER A 155 -14.88 20.03 12.46
N ALA A 156 -13.58 20.04 12.73
CA ALA A 156 -13.03 19.55 13.98
C ALA A 156 -12.56 20.64 14.96
N GLY A 157 -12.80 21.90 14.62
CA GLY A 157 -12.44 23.06 15.44
C GLY A 157 -11.36 23.94 14.81
N LYS A 158 -10.75 24.77 15.66
CA LYS A 158 -9.80 25.81 15.28
C LYS A 158 -8.51 25.67 16.10
N VAL A 159 -7.36 25.86 15.46
CA VAL A 159 -6.05 25.89 16.11
C VAL A 159 -5.32 27.18 15.74
N GLU A 160 -4.64 27.77 16.71
CA GLU A 160 -3.80 28.94 16.47
C GLU A 160 -2.50 28.49 15.78
N CYS A 161 -2.35 28.84 14.51
CA CYS A 161 -1.18 28.50 13.71
C CYS A 161 -0.92 29.57 12.65
N GLY A 162 0.33 30.00 12.54
CA GLY A 162 0.77 30.90 11.47
C GLY A 162 0.91 30.17 10.13
N LYS A 163 0.87 30.92 9.03
CA LYS A 163 1.06 30.36 7.68
C LYS A 163 2.40 29.61 7.53
N ASP A 164 3.49 30.21 8.00
CA ASP A 164 4.84 29.62 7.88
C ASP A 164 5.00 28.39 8.76
N GLU A 165 4.40 28.39 9.95
CA GLU A 165 4.35 27.21 10.81
C GLU A 165 3.62 26.05 10.13
N LEU A 166 2.50 26.34 9.49
CA LEU A 166 1.70 25.32 8.80
C LEU A 166 2.46 24.73 7.60
N LEU A 167 3.16 25.56 6.84
CA LEU A 167 4.03 25.13 5.73
C LEU A 167 5.19 24.25 6.23
N GLY A 168 5.82 24.64 7.33
CA GLY A 168 6.87 23.86 7.98
C GLY A 168 6.35 22.52 8.49
N PHE A 169 5.23 22.53 9.21
CA PHE A 169 4.56 21.32 9.69
C PHE A 169 4.23 20.35 8.55
N ALA A 170 3.66 20.85 7.45
CA ALA A 170 3.35 20.06 6.26
C ALA A 170 4.60 19.41 5.64
N ARG A 171 5.72 20.14 5.60
CA ARG A 171 7.01 19.62 5.11
C ARG A 171 7.54 18.49 5.99
N ILE A 172 7.36 18.58 7.30
CA ILE A 172 7.82 17.57 8.25
C ILE A 172 6.95 16.32 8.23
N LEU A 173 5.64 16.48 8.12
CA LEU A 173 4.76 15.33 7.91
C LEU A 173 5.07 14.62 6.60
N HIS A 174 5.46 15.36 5.55
CA HIS A 174 5.92 14.77 4.31
C HIS A 174 7.23 14.00 4.49
N SER A 175 8.22 14.57 5.15
CA SER A 175 9.55 13.95 5.32
C SER A 175 9.48 12.66 6.14
N TYR A 176 8.57 12.58 7.13
CA TYR A 176 8.30 11.36 7.89
C TYR A 176 7.31 10.40 7.23
N TYR A 177 6.87 10.66 6.00
CA TYR A 177 5.90 9.85 5.28
C TYR A 177 4.57 9.67 6.03
N VAL A 178 4.12 10.67 6.77
CA VAL A 178 2.85 10.63 7.51
C VAL A 178 1.70 11.02 6.61
N ALA A 179 1.84 12.14 5.90
CA ALA A 179 0.87 12.64 4.94
C ALA A 179 1.58 13.37 3.79
N ARG A 180 0.98 13.33 2.59
CA ARG A 180 1.46 14.11 1.44
C ARG A 180 0.74 15.46 1.41
N PRO A 181 1.46 16.59 1.43
CA PRO A 181 0.85 17.90 1.39
C PRO A 181 0.47 18.31 -0.04
N PHE A 182 -0.67 18.98 -0.16
CA PHE A 182 -1.15 19.70 -1.32
C PHE A 182 -1.35 21.16 -0.91
N TYR A 183 -0.66 22.05 -1.59
CA TYR A 183 -0.64 23.48 -1.27
C TYR A 183 -1.67 24.20 -2.13
N TYR A 184 -2.59 24.89 -1.49
CA TYR A 184 -3.57 25.78 -2.11
C TYR A 184 -3.36 27.22 -1.61
N GLU A 185 -3.99 28.18 -2.28
CA GLU A 185 -3.80 29.60 -1.98
C GLU A 185 -4.20 29.98 -0.55
N ASN A 186 -5.22 29.32 0.01
CA ASN A 186 -5.79 29.65 1.32
C ASN A 186 -5.64 28.54 2.37
N TYR A 187 -5.22 27.34 1.97
CA TYR A 187 -5.16 26.20 2.89
C TYR A 187 -4.14 25.16 2.42
N ILE A 188 -3.78 24.26 3.33
CA ILE A 188 -2.98 23.07 3.02
C ILE A 188 -3.84 21.83 3.25
N ALA A 189 -3.84 20.92 2.29
CA ALA A 189 -4.48 19.62 2.44
C ALA A 189 -3.44 18.51 2.61
N LEU A 190 -3.55 17.75 3.70
CA LEU A 190 -2.65 16.66 4.06
C LEU A 190 -3.33 15.33 3.72
N ALA A 191 -2.88 14.68 2.66
CA ALA A 191 -3.46 13.45 2.14
C ALA A 191 -2.82 12.19 2.75
N PHE A 192 -3.64 11.20 3.12
CA PHE A 192 -3.21 9.89 3.62
C PHE A 192 -4.21 8.82 3.20
N SER A 193 -3.77 7.58 2.99
CA SER A 193 -4.65 6.48 2.60
C SER A 193 -4.00 5.12 2.87
N MET A 194 -4.82 4.14 3.25
CA MET A 194 -4.38 2.75 3.40
C MET A 194 -4.47 1.96 2.09
N ASN A 195 -5.30 2.45 1.16
CA ASN A 195 -5.74 1.69 0.00
C ASN A 195 -5.38 2.30 -1.33
N THR A 196 -5.19 3.62 -1.38
CA THR A 196 -4.81 4.31 -2.60
C THR A 196 -3.38 4.80 -2.47
N SER A 197 -2.57 4.62 -3.51
CA SER A 197 -1.24 5.20 -3.53
C SER A 197 -1.35 6.72 -3.59
N ILE A 198 -0.95 7.39 -2.51
CA ILE A 198 -0.95 8.86 -2.48
C ILE A 198 0.08 9.48 -3.44
N LEU A 199 0.95 8.67 -4.08
CA LEU A 199 1.83 9.11 -5.16
C LEU A 199 1.10 9.17 -6.51
N ALA A 200 0.03 8.40 -6.68
CA ALA A 200 -0.72 8.28 -7.93
C ALA A 200 -1.93 9.22 -8.02
N ILE A 201 -2.36 9.81 -6.90
CA ILE A 201 -3.50 10.74 -6.87
C ILE A 201 -3.15 12.06 -7.56
N LYS A 202 -4.12 12.64 -8.28
CA LYS A 202 -4.01 13.97 -8.87
C LYS A 202 -4.64 15.02 -7.97
N GLU A 203 -5.77 14.66 -7.35
CA GLU A 203 -6.51 15.54 -6.46
C GLU A 203 -6.59 14.94 -5.05
N VAL A 204 -6.59 15.81 -4.04
CA VAL A 204 -6.65 15.41 -2.63
C VAL A 204 -8.00 14.78 -2.26
N THR A 205 -9.06 15.10 -3.02
CA THR A 205 -10.44 14.62 -2.82
C THR A 205 -10.60 13.12 -3.06
N GLU A 206 -9.67 12.50 -3.80
CA GLU A 206 -9.66 11.07 -4.12
C GLU A 206 -9.39 10.18 -2.89
N VAL A 207 -8.82 10.73 -1.83
CA VAL A 207 -8.36 10.00 -0.64
C VAL A 207 -8.77 10.70 0.65
N SER A 208 -8.52 10.03 1.77
CA SER A 208 -8.66 10.65 3.08
C SER A 208 -7.66 11.80 3.23
N HIS A 209 -8.12 12.90 3.80
CA HIS A 209 -7.29 14.09 3.94
C HIS A 209 -7.77 15.01 5.05
N ILE A 210 -6.86 15.87 5.48
CA ILE A 210 -7.15 16.94 6.43
C ILE A 210 -6.83 18.27 5.78
N ILE A 211 -7.77 19.20 5.85
CA ILE A 211 -7.62 20.57 5.39
C ILE A 211 -7.34 21.45 6.60
N LEU A 212 -6.22 22.17 6.53
CA LEU A 212 -5.82 23.18 7.50
C LEU A 212 -5.80 24.53 6.78
N ASP A 213 -6.74 25.39 7.13
CA ASP A 213 -6.80 26.77 6.64
C ASP A 213 -5.76 27.64 7.38
N TYR A 214 -5.24 28.68 6.74
CA TYR A 214 -4.36 29.65 7.40
C TYR A 214 -5.06 30.44 8.52
N ASN A 215 -6.39 30.41 8.56
CA ASN A 215 -7.17 30.90 9.69
C ASN A 215 -7.24 29.92 10.88
N GLY A 216 -6.61 28.75 10.77
CA GLY A 216 -6.59 27.73 11.82
C GLY A 216 -7.75 26.74 11.78
N ASN A 217 -8.65 26.83 10.81
CA ASN A 217 -9.80 25.92 10.71
C ASN A 217 -9.34 24.53 10.24
N ILE A 218 -9.78 23.49 10.96
CA ILE A 218 -9.45 22.09 10.63
C ILE A 218 -10.67 21.36 10.13
N ARG A 219 -10.56 20.76 8.94
CA ARG A 219 -11.58 19.88 8.37
C ARG A 219 -10.99 18.53 8.02
N VAL A 220 -11.74 17.46 8.25
CA VAL A 220 -11.32 16.09 7.98
C VAL A 220 -12.28 15.45 6.99
N LYS A 221 -11.73 14.77 5.98
CA LYS A 221 -12.48 13.85 5.12
C LYS A 221 -11.84 12.47 5.24
N ILE A 222 -12.65 11.45 5.47
CA ILE A 222 -12.22 10.05 5.38
C ILE A 222 -12.92 9.42 4.18
N SER A 223 -12.14 8.83 3.29
CA SER A 223 -12.67 8.20 2.10
C SER A 223 -13.46 6.93 2.45
N GLU A 224 -14.47 6.62 1.65
CA GLU A 224 -15.26 5.39 1.84
C GLU A 224 -14.37 4.14 1.77
N LYS A 225 -13.37 4.16 0.87
CA LYS A 225 -12.42 3.05 0.70
C LYS A 225 -11.58 2.81 1.95
N ASP A 226 -11.15 3.87 2.64
CA ASP A 226 -10.37 3.73 3.86
C ASP A 226 -11.28 3.36 5.06
N TYR A 227 -12.52 3.87 5.11
CA TYR A 227 -13.47 3.51 6.15
C TYR A 227 -13.90 2.03 6.08
N ARG A 228 -14.14 1.50 4.87
CA ARG A 228 -14.53 0.08 4.68
C ARG A 228 -13.43 -0.93 5.04
N ASP A 229 -12.20 -0.48 5.27
CA ASP A 229 -11.08 -1.32 5.66
C ASP A 229 -11.05 -1.68 7.15
N TYR A 230 -11.82 -0.96 7.97
CA TYR A 230 -12.12 -1.39 9.34
C TYR A 230 -12.99 -2.65 9.31
N LYS A 231 -12.63 -3.66 10.10
CA LYS A 231 -13.47 -4.87 10.23
C LYS A 231 -14.75 -4.61 11.00
N GLU A 232 -14.76 -3.61 11.88
CA GLU A 232 -15.95 -3.21 12.63
C GLU A 232 -16.51 -1.88 12.12
N ARG A 233 -17.81 -1.67 12.36
CA ARG A 233 -18.48 -0.40 12.09
C ARG A 233 -18.16 0.57 13.23
N LEU A 234 -17.21 1.47 12.97
CA LEU A 234 -16.86 2.57 13.87
C LEU A 234 -17.77 3.77 13.59
N SER A 235 -18.10 4.56 14.63
CA SER A 235 -18.79 5.84 14.40
C SER A 235 -17.93 6.73 13.50
N PHE A 236 -18.49 7.14 12.36
CA PHE A 236 -17.78 7.96 11.38
C PHE A 236 -17.36 9.31 11.97
N ASP A 237 -18.24 9.97 12.72
CA ASP A 237 -17.96 11.27 13.33
C ASP A 237 -16.90 11.18 14.41
N GLN A 238 -16.94 10.14 15.26
CA GLN A 238 -15.90 9.90 16.25
C GLN A 238 -14.55 9.62 15.58
N LEU A 239 -14.54 8.94 14.43
CA LEU A 239 -13.33 8.69 13.67
C LEU A 239 -12.73 9.97 13.09
N CYS A 240 -13.56 10.80 12.46
CA CYS A 240 -13.13 12.10 11.95
C CYS A 240 -12.63 13.03 13.07
N SER A 241 -13.33 13.05 14.21
CA SER A 241 -12.93 13.83 15.39
C SER A 241 -11.61 13.34 15.98
N SER A 242 -11.46 12.02 16.17
CA SER A 242 -10.22 11.41 16.67
C SER A 242 -9.04 11.68 15.73
N MET A 243 -9.27 11.57 14.43
CA MET A 243 -8.27 11.88 13.41
C MET A 243 -7.83 13.35 13.46
N ALA A 244 -8.77 14.29 13.56
CA ALA A 244 -8.43 15.70 13.73
C ALA A 244 -7.60 15.94 14.99
N ASN A 245 -8.01 15.36 16.12
CA ASN A 245 -7.31 15.50 17.38
C ASN A 245 -5.86 14.98 17.31
N ILE A 246 -5.58 13.95 16.51
CA ILE A 246 -4.21 13.48 16.27
C ILE A 246 -3.39 14.56 15.56
N PHE A 247 -3.91 15.17 14.49
CA PHE A 247 -3.17 16.20 13.76
C PHE A 247 -3.01 17.49 14.57
N ILE A 248 -3.98 17.84 15.42
CA ILE A 248 -3.84 18.94 16.39
C ILE A 248 -2.69 18.65 17.35
N ARG A 249 -2.60 17.42 17.90
CA ARG A 249 -1.47 17.03 18.76
C ARG A 249 -0.14 17.04 18.02
N PHE A 250 -0.10 16.58 16.77
CA PHE A 250 1.11 16.61 15.95
C PHE A 250 1.57 18.03 15.66
N LEU A 251 0.65 18.96 15.43
CA LEU A 251 0.96 20.38 15.26
C LEU A 251 1.51 20.98 16.55
N ASP A 252 0.92 20.67 17.71
CA ASP A 252 1.45 21.09 19.02
C ASP A 252 2.87 20.54 19.27
N TYR A 253 3.13 19.29 18.89
CA TYR A 253 4.49 18.73 18.95
C TYR A 253 5.46 19.46 18.06
N TYR A 254 5.05 19.81 16.84
CA TYR A 254 5.88 20.59 15.93
C TYR A 254 6.19 21.99 16.48
N GLN A 255 5.18 22.71 16.95
CA GLN A 255 5.35 24.05 17.56
C GLN A 255 6.28 24.03 18.78
N LYS A 256 6.31 22.92 19.53
CA LYS A 256 7.22 22.70 20.67
C LYS A 256 8.61 22.15 20.29
N GLY A 257 8.89 21.92 19.01
CA GLY A 257 10.14 21.30 18.54
C GLY A 257 10.30 19.81 18.90
N LEU A 258 9.18 19.12 19.17
CA LEU A 258 9.11 17.72 19.61
C LEU A 258 8.73 16.77 18.46
N GLU A 259 9.22 17.03 17.25
CA GLU A 259 8.84 16.31 16.03
C GLU A 259 9.06 14.78 16.10
N SER A 260 10.09 14.34 16.80
CA SER A 260 10.38 12.91 17.00
C SER A 260 9.28 12.16 17.75
N ARG A 261 8.46 12.88 18.54
CA ARG A 261 7.28 12.30 19.21
C ARG A 261 6.19 11.89 18.25
N ILE A 262 6.04 12.59 17.11
CA ILE A 262 5.06 12.24 16.06
C ILE A 262 5.33 10.82 15.57
N VAL A 263 6.59 10.52 15.24
CA VAL A 263 7.00 9.19 14.77
C VAL A 263 6.87 8.14 15.87
N THR A 264 7.15 8.50 17.12
CA THR A 264 7.06 7.60 18.26
C THR A 264 5.61 7.21 18.55
N GLU A 265 4.68 8.17 18.54
CA GLU A 265 3.24 7.94 18.74
C GLU A 265 2.64 7.13 17.58
N LEU A 266 3.04 7.39 16.33
CA LEU A 266 2.63 6.55 15.20
C LEU A 266 3.10 5.10 15.36
N LYS A 267 4.31 4.89 15.88
CA LYS A 267 4.86 3.53 16.09
C LYS A 267 4.25 2.82 17.30
N SER A 268 3.65 3.53 18.27
CA SER A 268 3.00 2.88 19.42
C SER A 268 1.67 2.21 19.05
N ALA A 269 1.03 2.64 17.97
CA ALA A 269 -0.16 1.97 17.41
C ALA A 269 0.23 0.63 16.75
N LYS A 270 0.26 -0.44 17.55
CA LYS A 270 0.57 -1.82 17.11
C LYS A 270 -0.65 -2.53 16.53
#